data_AF-A0A7D5M8X4-F1
#
_entry.id   AF-A0A7D5M8X4-F1
#
_cell.length_a   1.000
_cell.length_b   1.000
_cell.length_c   1.000
_cell.angle_alpha   90.00
_cell.angle_beta   90.00
_cell.angle_gamma   90.00
#
_symmetry.space_group_name_H-M   'P 1'
#
loop_
_entity.id
_entity.type
_entity.pdbx_description
1 polymer ?
#
loop_
_entity_poly.entity_id
_entity_poly.type
_entity_poly.pdbx_seq_one_letter_code
_entity_poly.pdbx_strand_id
1 'polypeptide(L)' 'MSQILATKPKTQTLYYDLHFTKPEIQLHSTASEVTCHVCKKELGEGLGLTAKRITDKTVLVCSLHN' A
#
# COMPACT_ATOMS: atom_id res chain seq x y z
N MET A 1 17.09 51.81 -36.48
CA MET A 1 17.08 51.78 -35.00
C MET A 1 16.48 50.46 -34.60
N SER A 2 17.34 49.48 -34.32
CA SER A 2 17.78 49.11 -32.96
C SER A 2 17.06 47.83 -32.55
N GLN A 3 17.61 46.75 -33.10
CA GLN A 3 17.46 45.40 -32.62
C GLN A 3 17.94 45.38 -31.16
N ILE A 4 16.99 45.22 -30.24
CA ILE A 4 17.26 44.98 -28.83
C ILE A 4 17.86 43.57 -28.78
N LEU A 5 19.20 43.49 -28.79
CA LEU A 5 19.90 42.31 -28.31
C LEU A 5 19.57 42.16 -26.83
N ALA A 6 18.55 41.37 -26.52
CA ALA A 6 18.33 40.88 -25.17
C ALA A 6 19.60 40.12 -24.77
N THR A 7 20.35 40.67 -23.82
CA THR A 7 21.55 40.03 -23.26
C THR A 7 21.14 38.67 -22.70
N LYS A 8 21.69 37.58 -23.26
CA LYS A 8 21.50 36.23 -22.72
C LYS A 8 22.01 36.20 -21.27
N PRO A 9 21.22 35.70 -20.31
CA PRO A 9 21.70 35.54 -18.94
C PRO A 9 22.90 34.59 -18.94
N LYS A 10 24.00 34.99 -18.26
CA LYS A 10 25.28 34.28 -18.27
C LYS A 10 25.25 32.91 -17.59
N THR A 11 24.19 32.58 -16.87
CA THR A 11 24.00 31.28 -16.23
C THR A 11 22.51 30.93 -16.20
N GLN A 12 22.04 30.17 -17.20
CA GLN A 12 20.75 29.50 -17.09
C GLN A 12 20.93 28.26 -16.20
N THR A 13 20.89 28.47 -14.89
CA THR A 13 20.91 27.39 -13.93
C THR A 13 19.66 27.52 -13.07
N LEU A 14 18.53 27.09 -13.64
CA LEU A 14 17.30 26.89 -12.89
C LEU A 14 17.37 25.50 -12.25
N TYR A 15 18.09 25.38 -11.13
CA TYR A 15 17.86 24.27 -10.20
C TYR A 15 17.19 24.84 -8.95
N TYR A 16 15.87 24.75 -8.92
CA TYR A 16 15.21 24.49 -7.65
C TYR A 16 14.99 22.97 -7.64
N ASP A 17 16.01 22.24 -7.20
CA ASP A 17 15.77 20.86 -6.76
C ASP A 17 14.84 20.97 -5.55
N LEU A 18 13.56 20.72 -5.80
CA LEU A 18 12.56 20.58 -4.77
C LEU A 18 12.93 19.32 -3.97
N HIS A 19 13.77 19.50 -2.96
CA HIS A 19 14.14 18.45 -2.03
C HIS A 19 12.94 18.19 -1.11
N PHE A 20 12.03 17.33 -1.55
CA PHE A 20 11.01 16.79 -0.67
C PHE A 20 11.69 15.82 0.29
N THR A 21 11.86 16.23 1.54
CA THR A 21 12.24 15.31 2.61
C THR A 21 11.16 14.23 2.69
N LYS A 22 11.46 13.01 2.22
CA LYS A 22 10.57 11.88 2.42
C LYS A 22 10.53 11.61 3.93
N PRO A 23 9.37 11.77 4.61
CA PRO A 23 9.29 11.31 5.98
C PRO A 23 9.56 9.80 5.98
N GLU A 24 10.48 9.35 6.82
CA GLU A 24 10.60 7.94 7.15
C GLU A 24 9.36 7.52 7.93
N ILE A 25 8.34 7.07 7.21
CA ILE A 25 7.13 6.51 7.82
C ILE A 25 7.42 5.04 8.07
N GLN A 26 7.60 4.67 9.34
CA GLN A 26 7.63 3.26 9.72
C GLN A 26 6.21 2.69 9.60
N LEU A 27 5.97 1.97 8.51
CA LEU A 27 4.72 1.23 8.30
C LEU A 27 4.78 -0.05 9.13
N HIS A 28 4.23 -0.01 10.34
CA HIS A 28 4.01 -1.21 11.14
C HIS A 28 2.80 -1.97 10.58
N SER A 29 3.07 -2.97 9.73
CA SER A 29 2.05 -3.95 9.34
C SER A 29 2.15 -5.17 10.25
N THR A 30 1.01 -5.59 10.81
CA THR A 30 0.87 -6.89 11.47
C THR A 30 -0.06 -7.74 10.62
N ALA A 31 0.52 -8.66 9.85
CA ALA A 31 -0.22 -9.68 9.13
C ALA A 31 -0.15 -10.98 9.95
N SER A 32 -1.31 -11.53 10.29
CA SER A 32 -1.41 -12.84 10.92
C SER A 32 -2.14 -13.79 9.97
N GLU A 33 -1.67 -15.03 9.90
CA GLU A 33 -2.34 -16.05 9.11
C GLU A 33 -3.76 -16.30 9.61
N VAL A 34 -4.68 -16.40 8.67
CA VAL A 34 -6.09 -16.67 8.98
C VAL A 34 -6.23 -18.16 9.29
N THR A 35 -7.03 -18.50 10.31
CA THR A 35 -7.33 -19.89 10.65
C THR A 35 -8.84 -20.18 10.54
N CYS A 36 -9.18 -21.43 10.22
CA CYS A 36 -10.56 -21.88 10.21
C CYS A 36 -11.15 -21.82 11.63
N HIS A 37 -12.32 -21.22 11.78
CA HIS A 37 -12.98 -21.11 13.07
C HIS A 37 -13.25 -22.47 13.73
N VAL A 38 -13.55 -23.49 12.93
CA VAL A 38 -13.93 -24.85 13.36
C VAL A 38 -12.71 -25.71 13.68
N CYS A 39 -11.84 -25.97 12.69
CA CYS A 39 -10.72 -26.91 12.85
C CYS A 39 -9.40 -26.26 13.25
N LYS A 40 -9.35 -24.93 13.37
CA LYS A 40 -8.14 -24.15 13.70
C LYS A 40 -6.94 -24.34 12.77
N LYS A 41 -7.14 -25.02 11.63
CA LYS A 41 -6.12 -25.13 10.58
C LYS A 41 -5.92 -23.79 9.89
N GLU A 42 -4.68 -23.51 9.54
CA GLU A 42 -4.28 -22.36 8.73
C GLU A 42 -4.96 -22.41 7.36
N LEU A 43 -5.42 -21.24 6.93
CA LEU A 43 -6.09 -21.00 5.67
C LEU A 43 -5.07 -20.36 4.72
N GLY A 44 -4.24 -21.22 4.11
CA GLY A 44 -3.23 -20.81 3.13
C GLY A 44 -3.79 -20.50 1.73
N GLU A 45 -2.89 -20.07 0.85
CA GLU A 45 -3.19 -19.75 -0.55
C GLU A 45 -3.77 -20.96 -1.30
N GLY A 46 -4.73 -20.70 -2.21
CA GLY A 46 -5.37 -21.73 -3.02
C GLY A 46 -6.46 -22.55 -2.33
N LEU A 47 -6.72 -22.32 -1.04
CA LEU A 47 -7.86 -22.90 -0.33
C LEU A 47 -9.12 -22.05 -0.53
N GLY A 48 -10.26 -22.69 -0.76
CA GLY A 48 -11.56 -22.03 -0.75
C GLY A 48 -11.92 -21.57 0.66
N LEU A 49 -12.27 -20.29 0.80
CA LEU A 49 -12.63 -19.65 2.06
C LEU A 49 -14.07 -19.20 1.99
N THR A 50 -14.85 -19.54 3.02
CA THR A 50 -16.21 -19.01 3.16
C THR A 50 -16.30 -18.15 4.40
N ALA A 51 -16.76 -16.92 4.23
CA ALA A 51 -17.15 -16.05 5.33
C ALA A 51 -18.59 -16.37 5.75
N LYS A 52 -18.78 -16.68 7.03
CA LYS A 52 -20.11 -16.89 7.62
C LYS A 52 -20.34 -15.88 8.75
N ARG A 53 -21.58 -15.42 8.89
CA ARG A 53 -22.01 -14.67 10.08
C ARG A 53 -22.49 -15.67 11.12
N ILE A 54 -21.78 -15.75 12.24
CA ILE A 54 -22.28 -16.43 13.44
C ILE A 54 -22.55 -15.34 14.46
N THR A 55 -23.81 -15.25 14.89
CA THR A 55 -24.32 -14.12 15.67
C THR A 55 -23.97 -12.79 14.96
N ASP A 56 -23.09 -11.98 15.55
CA ASP A 56 -22.64 -10.68 15.02
C ASP A 56 -21.18 -10.69 14.56
N LYS A 57 -20.51 -11.84 14.60
CA LYS A 57 -19.10 -11.97 14.19
C LYS A 57 -19.01 -12.69 12.84
N THR A 58 -18.26 -12.09 11.92
CA THR A 58 -17.84 -12.76 10.70
C THR A 58 -16.73 -13.74 11.04
N VAL A 59 -16.95 -15.02 10.75
CA VAL A 59 -15.96 -16.07 10.93
C VAL A 59 -15.57 -16.65 9.57
N LEU A 60 -14.33 -17.12 9.47
CA LEU A 60 -13.80 -17.75 8.26
C LEU A 60 -13.74 -19.26 8.45
N VAL A 61 -14.27 -20.00 7.49
CA VAL A 61 -14.25 -21.47 7.47
C VAL A 61 -13.61 -21.98 6.19
N CYS A 62 -12.88 -23.10 6.29
CA CYS A 62 -12.34 -23.79 5.12
C CYS A 62 -13.47 -24.48 4.34
N SER A 63 -13.23 -24.80 3.06
CA SER A 63 -14.20 -25.47 2.18
C SER A 63 -14.86 -26.74 2.77
N LEU A 64 -14.17 -27.45 3.66
CA LEU A 64 -14.70 -28.66 4.32
C LEU A 64 -15.79 -28.35 5.36
N HIS A 65 -15.81 -27.13 5.91
CA HIS A 65 -16.76 -26.68 6.93
C HIS A 65 -17.67 -25.54 6.41
N ASN A 66 -17.74 -25.40 5.09
CA ASN A 66 -18.73 -24.54 4.43
C ASN A 66 -20.16 -25.06 4.65
#